data_AF-B6DDW5-F1
#
_entry.id   AF-B6DDW5-F1
#
_cell.length_a   1.000
_cell.length_b   1.000
_cell.length_c   1.000
_cell.angle_alpha   90.00
_cell.angle_beta   90.00
_cell.angle_gamma   90.00
#
_symmetry.space_group_name_H-M   'P 1'
#
loop_
_entity.id
_entity.type
_entity.pdbx_description
1 polymer ?
#
loop_
_entity_poly.entity_id
_entity_poly.type
_entity_poly.pdbx_seq_one_letter_code
_entity_poly.pdbx_strand_id
1 'polypeptide(L)'
;VDQWISWPDTIDPAACNTDEATYTLYSRDPVRTPFQWNNGTNAGFSNATKTWLPVADGYKELNVEQQLLDPRSHLKTFIQLTHYRKRRLLAEGDFELHVVDRELVLYRRKVARVGEAVIALNFGDQPVQGLPLRKVFSGVRRGKMEVVASSLQVPVTAGATVDPEQFALPANSGIVLQRIVGPNPIVA
;
A
#
# COMPACT_ATOMS: atom_id res chain seq x y z
N VAL A 1 -0.05 13.51 0.65
CA VAL A 1 -0.45 14.75 -0.03
C VAL A 1 0.84 15.43 -0.42
N ASP A 2 1.03 15.75 -1.69
CA ASP A 2 2.26 16.40 -2.13
C ASP A 2 2.23 17.86 -1.66
N GLN A 3 3.25 18.28 -0.92
CA GLN A 3 3.35 19.65 -0.44
C GLN A 3 3.83 20.55 -1.56
N TRP A 4 3.09 21.61 -1.85
CA TRP A 4 3.63 22.70 -2.66
C TRP A 4 4.64 23.51 -1.83
N ILE A 5 5.84 23.71 -2.37
CA ILE A 5 6.92 24.50 -1.78
C ILE A 5 7.10 25.74 -2.65
N SER A 6 7.09 26.93 -2.03
CA SER A 6 7.25 28.19 -2.74
C SER A 6 8.66 28.32 -3.34
N TRP A 7 8.85 29.19 -4.34
CA TRP A 7 10.18 29.50 -4.87
C TRP A 7 11.13 30.04 -3.77
N PRO A 8 10.71 31.00 -2.92
CA PRO A 8 11.57 31.47 -1.81
C PRO A 8 11.93 30.41 -0.76
N ASP A 9 11.09 29.40 -0.55
CA ASP A 9 11.37 28.30 0.38
C ASP A 9 12.05 27.09 -0.29
N THR A 10 12.23 27.12 -1.62
CA THR A 10 12.94 26.07 -2.37
C THR A 10 14.43 26.21 -2.13
N ILE A 11 15.06 25.10 -1.75
CA ILE A 11 16.50 25.03 -1.49
C ILE A 11 17.21 23.95 -2.31
N ASP A 12 16.46 23.14 -3.08
CA ASP A 12 17.05 22.15 -3.97
C ASP A 12 17.95 22.81 -5.03
N PRO A 13 19.27 22.50 -5.06
CA PRO A 13 20.17 23.10 -6.05
C PRO A 13 19.73 22.90 -7.50
N ALA A 14 19.06 21.79 -7.83
CA ALA A 14 18.55 21.55 -9.18
C ALA A 14 17.48 22.58 -9.58
N ALA A 15 16.65 22.99 -8.64
CA ALA A 15 15.61 23.99 -8.83
C ALA A 15 16.17 25.42 -8.71
N CYS A 16 17.04 25.69 -7.74
CA CYS A 16 17.65 27.01 -7.57
C CYS A 16 18.46 27.48 -8.79
N ASN A 17 18.99 26.54 -9.59
CA ASN A 17 19.70 26.84 -10.83
C ASN A 17 18.77 27.07 -12.05
N THR A 18 17.46 27.19 -11.82
CA THR A 18 16.44 27.46 -12.86
C THR A 18 15.85 28.86 -12.67
N ASP A 19 14.53 29.02 -12.67
CA ASP A 19 13.83 30.27 -12.39
C ASP A 19 12.50 30.01 -11.66
N GLU A 20 11.89 31.09 -11.13
CA GLU A 20 10.60 31.03 -10.42
C GLU A 20 9.46 30.47 -11.28
N ALA A 21 9.56 30.56 -12.61
CA ALA A 21 8.53 30.06 -13.51
C ALA A 21 8.62 28.54 -13.72
N THR A 22 9.79 27.92 -13.56
CA THR A 22 10.04 26.53 -13.95
C THR A 22 10.57 25.63 -12.82
N TYR A 23 10.94 26.19 -11.66
CA TYR A 23 11.56 25.45 -10.55
C TYR A 23 10.79 24.19 -10.10
N THR A 24 9.46 24.19 -10.19
CA THR A 24 8.62 23.06 -9.79
C THR A 24 8.84 21.81 -10.63
N LEU A 25 9.34 21.94 -11.87
CA LEU A 25 9.70 20.82 -12.74
C LEU A 25 11.00 20.12 -12.29
N TYR A 26 11.82 20.81 -11.49
CA TYR A 26 13.15 20.36 -11.08
C TYR A 26 13.28 20.14 -9.57
N SER A 27 12.41 20.77 -8.77
CA SER A 27 12.47 20.73 -7.31
C SER A 27 12.05 19.37 -6.78
N ARG A 28 12.93 18.80 -5.95
CA ARG A 28 12.66 17.58 -5.18
C ARG A 28 12.23 17.89 -3.75
N ASP A 29 12.14 19.16 -3.37
CA ASP A 29 11.79 19.57 -2.01
C ASP A 29 10.39 19.12 -1.56
N PRO A 30 9.35 19.09 -2.43
CA PRO A 30 8.05 18.52 -2.07
C PRO A 30 8.09 17.09 -1.50
N VAL A 31 9.05 16.27 -1.92
CA VAL A 31 9.21 14.88 -1.43
C VAL A 31 10.26 14.74 -0.33
N ARG A 32 10.74 15.87 0.22
CA ARG A 32 11.75 15.97 1.28
C ARG A 32 11.27 16.71 2.52
N THR A 33 10.01 17.12 2.55
CA THR A 33 9.43 17.79 3.72
C THR A 33 9.62 16.95 4.99
N PRO A 34 9.76 17.56 6.17
CA PRO A 34 9.91 16.84 7.43
C PRO A 34 8.85 15.75 7.65
N PHE A 35 9.28 14.65 8.25
CA PHE A 35 8.42 13.50 8.51
C PHE A 35 7.37 13.80 9.59
N GLN A 36 6.16 13.25 9.43
CA GLN A 36 4.98 13.59 10.22
C GLN A 36 4.76 12.56 11.34
N TRP A 37 5.38 12.77 12.50
CA TRP A 37 5.29 11.86 13.65
C TRP A 37 3.97 11.98 14.41
N ASN A 38 3.54 13.21 14.72
CA ASN A 38 2.33 13.50 15.48
C ASN A 38 1.72 14.85 15.08
N ASN A 39 0.69 15.31 15.79
CA ASN A 39 -0.01 16.57 15.52
C ASN A 39 0.61 17.81 16.22
N GLY A 40 1.76 17.66 16.88
CA GLY A 40 2.45 18.72 17.63
C GLY A 40 3.23 19.71 16.75
N THR A 41 4.09 20.51 17.38
CA THR A 41 4.96 21.47 16.68
C THR A 41 5.79 20.77 15.61
N ASN A 42 5.78 21.31 14.38
CA ASN A 42 6.45 20.74 13.20
C ASN A 42 6.20 19.23 13.01
N ALA A 43 4.97 18.78 13.23
CA ALA A 43 4.58 17.36 13.18
C ALA A 43 5.38 16.42 14.10
N GLY A 44 5.96 16.95 15.18
CA GLY A 44 6.84 16.19 16.08
C GLY A 44 8.23 15.93 15.51
N PHE A 45 8.58 16.46 14.34
CA PHE A 45 9.93 16.36 13.77
C PHE A 45 10.95 17.22 14.54
N SER A 46 10.54 18.39 15.03
CA SER A 46 11.41 19.34 15.73
C SER A 46 10.61 20.29 16.63
N ASN A 47 11.19 20.67 17.76
CA ASN A 47 10.65 21.71 18.64
C ASN A 47 11.14 23.13 18.29
N ALA A 48 11.96 23.28 17.24
CA ALA A 48 12.41 24.59 16.78
C ALA A 48 11.25 25.43 16.22
N THR A 49 11.47 26.73 16.08
CA THR A 49 10.48 27.65 15.50
C THR A 49 10.24 27.46 14.00
N LYS A 50 11.27 27.05 13.23
CA LYS A 50 11.17 26.72 11.80
C LYS A 50 12.04 25.49 11.48
N THR A 51 11.59 24.65 10.55
CA THR A 51 12.35 23.54 9.96
C THR A 51 13.07 23.97 8.67
N TRP A 52 14.03 23.16 8.21
CA TRP A 52 14.83 23.46 7.02
C TRP A 52 14.02 23.48 5.70
N LEU A 53 12.94 22.70 5.65
CA LEU A 53 11.83 22.79 4.69
C LEU A 53 10.51 22.84 5.46
N PRO A 54 9.45 23.46 4.92
CA PRO A 54 8.15 23.47 5.59
C PRO A 54 7.59 22.06 5.74
N VAL A 55 6.92 21.82 6.86
CA VAL A 55 6.15 20.59 7.09
C VAL A 55 4.93 20.59 6.17
N ALA A 56 4.58 19.43 5.62
CA ALA A 56 3.42 19.36 4.74
C ALA A 56 2.10 19.70 5.47
N ASP A 57 1.20 20.31 4.74
CA ASP A 57 -0.15 20.63 5.17
C ASP A 57 -0.93 19.34 5.50
N GLY A 58 -1.82 19.41 6.48
CA GLY A 58 -2.62 18.27 6.93
C GLY A 58 -1.88 17.27 7.85
N TYR A 59 -0.67 17.59 8.32
CA TYR A 59 0.07 16.72 9.25
C TYR A 59 -0.67 16.48 10.57
N LYS A 60 -1.63 17.35 10.94
CA LYS A 60 -2.41 17.19 12.17
C LYS A 60 -3.34 15.99 12.10
N GLU A 61 -3.85 15.68 10.91
CA GLU A 61 -4.73 14.56 10.63
C GLU A 61 -3.95 13.35 10.09
N LEU A 62 -2.98 13.57 9.20
CA LEU A 62 -2.16 12.53 8.60
C LEU A 62 -0.79 12.48 9.29
N ASN A 63 -0.63 11.61 10.28
CA ASN A 63 0.66 11.38 10.94
C ASN A 63 0.73 9.97 11.54
N VAL A 64 1.92 9.57 12.01
CA VAL A 64 2.13 8.23 12.58
C VAL A 64 1.23 7.97 13.79
N GLU A 65 1.16 8.90 14.74
CA GLU A 65 0.35 8.75 15.96
C GLU A 65 -1.13 8.51 15.61
N GLN A 66 -1.71 9.32 14.74
CA GLN A 66 -3.10 9.17 14.30
C GLN A 66 -3.32 7.84 13.55
N GLN A 67 -2.39 7.45 12.66
CA GLN A 67 -2.51 6.18 11.94
C GLN A 67 -2.33 4.94 12.83
N LEU A 68 -1.61 5.04 13.95
CA LEU A 68 -1.54 3.95 14.94
C LEU A 68 -2.86 3.79 15.70
N LEU A 69 -3.53 4.90 16.02
CA LEU A 69 -4.82 4.91 16.72
C LEU A 69 -5.97 4.44 15.81
N ASP A 70 -6.00 4.89 14.55
CA ASP A 70 -7.04 4.52 13.60
C ASP A 70 -7.07 2.99 13.40
N PRO A 71 -8.20 2.29 13.63
CA PRO A 71 -8.30 0.84 13.41
C PRO A 71 -7.95 0.42 11.98
N ARG A 72 -8.02 1.33 11.00
CA ARG A 72 -7.79 1.05 9.59
C ARG A 72 -7.03 2.19 8.90
N SER A 73 -5.70 2.09 8.89
CA SER A 73 -4.79 3.09 8.30
C SER A 73 -3.78 2.48 7.32
N HIS A 74 -3.15 3.33 6.50
CA HIS A 74 -2.06 2.91 5.62
C HIS A 74 -0.88 2.30 6.39
N LEU A 75 -0.52 2.88 7.55
CA LEU A 75 0.52 2.34 8.42
C LEU A 75 0.18 0.94 8.93
N LYS A 76 -1.08 0.68 9.32
CA LYS A 76 -1.50 -0.67 9.74
C LYS A 76 -1.44 -1.66 8.59
N THR A 77 -1.88 -1.27 7.39
CA THR A 77 -1.71 -2.11 6.19
C THR A 77 -0.23 -2.40 5.91
N PHE A 78 0.66 -1.41 6.02
CA PHE A 78 2.10 -1.59 5.85
C PHE A 78 2.69 -2.58 6.87
N ILE A 79 2.38 -2.39 8.16
CA ILE A 79 2.80 -3.28 9.24
C ILE A 79 2.31 -4.72 8.97
N GLN A 80 1.03 -4.91 8.66
CA GLN A 80 0.46 -6.22 8.33
C GLN A 80 1.20 -6.90 7.17
N LEU A 81 1.44 -6.17 6.07
CA LEU A 81 2.14 -6.70 4.90
C LEU A 81 3.60 -7.03 5.20
N THR A 82 4.33 -6.20 5.94
CA THR A 82 5.72 -6.49 6.33
C THR A 82 5.84 -7.72 7.23
N HIS A 83 4.90 -7.93 8.16
CA HIS A 83 4.83 -9.18 8.92
C HIS A 83 4.48 -10.37 8.03
N TYR A 84 3.54 -10.20 7.10
CA TYR A 84 3.12 -11.27 6.20
C TYR A 84 4.22 -11.70 5.22
N ARG A 85 5.07 -10.77 4.77
CA ARG A 85 6.23 -11.05 3.92
C ARG A 85 7.20 -12.06 4.53
N LYS A 86 7.27 -12.14 5.87
CA LYS A 86 8.12 -13.11 6.58
C LYS A 86 7.49 -14.50 6.68
N ARG A 87 6.22 -14.67 6.30
CA ARG A 87 5.57 -15.98 6.31
C ARG A 87 6.12 -16.85 5.19
N ARG A 88 6.34 -18.13 5.47
CA ARG A 88 6.88 -19.12 4.53
C ARG A 88 6.22 -19.06 3.15
N LEU A 89 4.89 -18.96 3.13
CA LEU A 89 4.12 -18.87 1.88
C LEU A 89 4.58 -17.73 0.97
N LEU A 90 4.98 -16.61 1.56
CA LEU A 90 5.30 -15.38 0.84
C LEU A 90 6.81 -15.12 0.72
N ALA A 91 7.61 -15.71 1.61
CA ALA A 91 9.06 -15.73 1.49
C ALA A 91 9.52 -16.73 0.42
N GLU A 92 9.00 -17.97 0.46
CA GLU A 92 9.52 -19.11 -0.33
C GLU A 92 8.61 -19.51 -1.49
N GLY A 93 7.37 -19.02 -1.55
CA GLY A 93 6.41 -19.52 -2.53
C GLY A 93 6.78 -19.28 -3.98
N ASP A 94 6.43 -20.23 -4.84
CA ASP A 94 6.51 -20.09 -6.29
C ASP A 94 5.72 -18.86 -6.73
N PHE A 95 6.28 -18.06 -7.64
CA PHE A 95 5.67 -16.82 -8.12
C PHE A 95 5.09 -16.99 -9.52
N GLU A 96 3.81 -16.65 -9.66
CA GLU A 96 3.10 -16.61 -10.95
C GLU A 96 2.35 -15.28 -11.06
N LEU A 97 2.47 -14.56 -12.18
CA LEU A 97 1.85 -13.25 -12.39
C LEU A 97 1.11 -13.19 -13.72
N HIS A 98 -0.07 -12.58 -13.68
CA HIS A 98 -0.90 -12.30 -14.85
C HIS A 98 -1.43 -10.87 -14.80
N VAL A 99 -1.51 -10.26 -15.98
CA VAL A 99 -2.22 -9.00 -16.21
C VAL A 99 -3.49 -9.34 -16.96
N VAL A 100 -4.64 -8.97 -16.41
CA VAL A 100 -5.97 -9.18 -17.02
C VAL A 100 -6.50 -7.82 -17.46
N ASP A 101 -6.92 -7.73 -18.72
CA ASP A 101 -7.54 -6.53 -19.31
C ASP A 101 -6.74 -5.23 -19.07
N ARG A 102 -5.40 -5.35 -19.02
CA ARG A 102 -4.39 -4.27 -18.83
C ARG A 102 -4.37 -3.59 -17.46
N GLU A 103 -5.41 -3.71 -16.66
CA GLU A 103 -5.59 -2.94 -15.43
C GLU A 103 -5.58 -3.80 -14.15
N LEU A 104 -5.94 -5.07 -14.26
CA LEU A 104 -5.93 -5.99 -13.12
C LEU A 104 -4.65 -6.80 -13.11
N VAL A 105 -3.78 -6.53 -12.14
CA VAL A 105 -2.62 -7.37 -11.86
C VAL A 105 -2.98 -8.41 -10.82
N LEU A 106 -2.83 -9.67 -11.17
CA LEU A 106 -2.98 -10.81 -10.27
C LEU A 106 -1.63 -11.50 -10.14
N TYR A 107 -1.16 -11.73 -8.92
CA TYR A 107 -0.07 -12.66 -8.70
C TYR A 107 -0.36 -13.65 -7.58
N ARG A 108 0.18 -14.85 -7.75
CA ARG A 108 0.02 -15.98 -6.85
C ARG A 108 1.38 -16.33 -6.24
N ARG A 109 1.35 -16.68 -4.96
CA ARG A 109 2.45 -17.29 -4.23
C ARG A 109 1.99 -18.62 -3.67
N LYS A 110 2.70 -19.70 -3.95
CA LYS A 110 2.27 -21.06 -3.59
C LYS A 110 3.41 -21.87 -2.99
N VAL A 111 3.14 -22.57 -1.90
CA VAL A 111 4.06 -23.55 -1.32
C VAL A 111 3.29 -24.85 -1.07
N ALA A 112 3.81 -25.96 -1.59
CA ALA A 112 3.21 -27.28 -1.38
C ALA A 112 3.04 -27.57 0.12
N ARG A 113 1.87 -28.09 0.50
CA ARG A 113 1.48 -28.40 1.90
C ARG A 113 1.39 -27.18 2.86
N VAL A 114 1.62 -25.96 2.38
CA VAL A 114 1.37 -24.73 3.16
C VAL A 114 0.10 -24.05 2.68
N GLY A 115 -0.03 -23.80 1.38
CA GLY A 115 -1.18 -23.09 0.83
C GLY A 115 -0.86 -22.22 -0.38
N GLU A 116 -1.73 -21.25 -0.63
CA GLU A 116 -1.59 -20.24 -1.67
C GLU A 116 -2.02 -18.86 -1.17
N ALA A 117 -1.33 -17.82 -1.62
CA ALA A 117 -1.71 -16.43 -1.49
C ALA A 117 -1.96 -15.86 -2.88
N VAL A 118 -3.01 -15.05 -3.01
CA VAL A 118 -3.34 -14.33 -4.23
C VAL A 118 -3.39 -12.85 -3.90
N ILE A 119 -2.66 -12.07 -4.66
CA ILE A 119 -2.62 -10.62 -4.56
C ILE A 119 -3.27 -10.08 -5.82
N ALA A 120 -4.33 -9.30 -5.63
CA ALA A 120 -5.05 -8.65 -6.70
C ALA A 120 -4.94 -7.14 -6.56
N LEU A 121 -4.48 -6.48 -7.62
CA LEU A 121 -4.29 -5.04 -7.70
C LEU A 121 -5.09 -4.54 -8.89
N ASN A 122 -6.14 -3.76 -8.63
CA ASN A 122 -6.93 -3.09 -9.65
C ASN A 122 -6.39 -1.68 -9.85
N PHE A 123 -5.64 -1.48 -10.94
CA PHE A 123 -5.16 -0.18 -11.39
C PHE A 123 -6.15 0.55 -12.31
N GLY A 124 -7.31 -0.07 -12.57
CA GLY A 124 -8.37 0.53 -13.37
C GLY A 124 -9.19 1.54 -12.58
N ASP A 125 -9.94 2.34 -13.32
CA ASP A 125 -10.87 3.34 -12.80
C ASP A 125 -12.26 2.77 -12.49
N GLN A 126 -12.53 1.53 -12.89
CA GLN A 126 -13.76 0.79 -12.59
C GLN A 126 -13.54 -0.38 -11.62
N PRO A 127 -14.55 -0.77 -10.83
CA PRO A 127 -14.51 -1.99 -10.05
C PRO A 127 -14.41 -3.24 -10.93
N VAL A 128 -13.58 -4.21 -10.51
CA VAL A 128 -13.51 -5.53 -11.12
C VAL A 128 -14.48 -6.46 -10.41
N GLN A 129 -15.45 -6.99 -11.15
CA GLN A 129 -16.44 -7.95 -10.63
C GLN A 129 -15.94 -9.39 -10.80
N GLY A 130 -15.66 -10.06 -9.69
CA GLY A 130 -15.24 -11.45 -9.67
C GLY A 130 -13.82 -11.63 -10.21
N LEU A 131 -12.87 -11.92 -9.32
CA LEU A 131 -11.49 -12.17 -9.71
C LEU A 131 -11.39 -13.47 -10.52
N PRO A 132 -10.81 -13.46 -11.74
CA PRO A 132 -10.81 -14.60 -12.65
C PRO A 132 -9.74 -15.65 -12.29
N LEU A 133 -9.60 -15.99 -11.00
CA LEU A 133 -8.47 -16.76 -10.47
C LEU A 133 -8.28 -18.11 -11.16
N ARG A 134 -9.37 -18.85 -11.41
CA ARG A 134 -9.31 -20.17 -12.07
C ARG A 134 -9.08 -20.11 -13.58
N LYS A 135 -9.34 -18.94 -14.20
CA LYS A 135 -9.03 -18.71 -15.62
C LYS A 135 -7.54 -18.46 -15.80
N VAL A 136 -6.91 -17.77 -14.84
CA VAL A 136 -5.51 -17.36 -14.96
C VAL A 136 -4.54 -18.33 -14.29
N PHE A 137 -4.89 -18.93 -13.16
CA PHE A 137 -4.03 -19.82 -12.40
C PHE A 137 -4.53 -21.26 -12.45
N SER A 138 -3.65 -22.19 -12.82
CA SER A 138 -3.97 -23.63 -12.81
C SER A 138 -4.09 -24.17 -11.38
N GLY A 139 -5.09 -25.04 -11.15
CA GLY A 139 -5.23 -25.76 -9.88
C GLY A 139 -5.69 -24.93 -8.67
N VAL A 140 -6.16 -23.69 -8.87
CA VAL A 140 -6.81 -22.91 -7.80
C VAL A 140 -8.14 -23.56 -7.43
N ARG A 141 -8.35 -23.79 -6.13
CA ARG A 141 -9.57 -24.43 -5.62
C ARG A 141 -10.72 -23.42 -5.52
N ARG A 142 -11.95 -23.86 -5.82
CA ARG A 142 -13.17 -23.07 -5.55
C ARG A 142 -13.31 -22.73 -4.07
N GLY A 143 -14.06 -21.68 -3.81
CA GLY A 143 -14.50 -21.31 -2.48
C GLY A 143 -13.73 -20.16 -1.87
N LYS A 144 -14.04 -19.94 -0.60
CA LYS A 144 -13.67 -18.78 0.17
C LYS A 144 -12.16 -18.70 0.48
N MET A 145 -11.63 -17.48 0.55
CA MET A 145 -10.26 -17.15 0.95
C MET A 145 -10.28 -16.12 2.07
N GLU A 146 -9.32 -16.24 2.99
CA GLU A 146 -9.12 -15.29 4.08
C GLU A 146 -8.45 -14.02 3.55
N VAL A 147 -8.91 -12.86 3.98
CA VAL A 147 -8.29 -11.56 3.71
C VAL A 147 -7.12 -11.37 4.65
N VAL A 148 -5.93 -11.14 4.10
CA VAL A 148 -4.73 -10.83 4.90
C VAL A 148 -4.56 -9.32 5.07
N ALA A 149 -4.77 -8.57 4.00
CA ALA A 149 -4.67 -7.12 3.97
C ALA A 149 -5.50 -6.57 2.79
N SER A 150 -5.96 -5.33 2.91
CA SER A 150 -6.72 -4.65 1.85
C SER A 150 -6.47 -3.14 1.88
N SER A 151 -6.65 -2.48 0.73
CA SER A 151 -6.69 -1.01 0.67
C SER A 151 -7.88 -0.46 1.45
N LEU A 152 -7.82 0.80 1.88
CA LEU A 152 -8.81 1.40 2.80
C LEU A 152 -10.23 1.44 2.25
N GLN A 153 -10.40 1.60 0.93
CA GLN A 153 -11.69 1.64 0.26
C GLN A 153 -12.35 0.27 0.03
N VAL A 154 -11.64 -0.83 0.31
CA VAL A 154 -12.16 -2.19 0.14
C VAL A 154 -13.10 -2.51 1.31
N PRO A 155 -14.34 -3.01 1.13
CA PRO A 155 -15.29 -3.15 2.24
C PRO A 155 -15.04 -4.36 3.17
N VAL A 156 -13.82 -4.93 3.16
CA VAL A 156 -13.41 -6.05 4.01
C VAL A 156 -12.02 -5.81 4.60
N THR A 157 -11.79 -6.34 5.79
CA THR A 157 -10.55 -6.19 6.57
C THR A 157 -9.88 -7.54 6.83
N ALA A 158 -8.65 -7.51 7.37
CA ALA A 158 -7.89 -8.70 7.71
C ALA A 158 -8.69 -9.66 8.61
N GLY A 159 -8.59 -10.97 8.34
CA GLY A 159 -9.32 -12.04 9.04
C GLY A 159 -10.74 -12.29 8.50
N ALA A 160 -11.31 -11.36 7.71
CA ALA A 160 -12.54 -11.63 6.98
C ALA A 160 -12.34 -12.72 5.92
N THR A 161 -13.44 -13.27 5.42
CA THR A 161 -13.40 -14.32 4.41
C THR A 161 -14.30 -13.93 3.23
N VAL A 162 -13.76 -13.97 2.01
CA VAL A 162 -14.47 -13.60 0.78
C VAL A 162 -14.46 -14.74 -0.24
N ASP A 163 -15.47 -14.81 -1.10
CA ASP A 163 -15.40 -15.61 -2.33
C ASP A 163 -14.78 -14.75 -3.44
N PRO A 164 -13.55 -15.02 -3.90
CA PRO A 164 -12.88 -14.17 -4.87
C PRO A 164 -13.64 -14.03 -6.19
N GLU A 165 -14.43 -15.03 -6.57
CA GLU A 165 -15.19 -15.02 -7.85
C GLU A 165 -16.50 -14.23 -7.75
N GLN A 166 -16.94 -13.88 -6.54
CA GLN A 166 -18.14 -13.07 -6.29
C GLN A 166 -17.80 -11.70 -5.70
N PHE A 167 -16.52 -11.45 -5.42
CA PHE A 167 -16.05 -10.24 -4.78
C PHE A 167 -15.84 -9.11 -5.81
N ALA A 168 -16.35 -7.92 -5.50
CA ALA A 168 -16.09 -6.71 -6.25
C ALA A 168 -14.84 -6.02 -5.69
N LEU A 169 -13.74 -6.00 -6.45
CA LEU A 169 -12.55 -5.25 -6.09
C LEU A 169 -12.70 -3.80 -6.59
N PRO A 170 -12.78 -2.78 -5.71
CA PRO A 170 -12.93 -1.39 -6.13
C PRO A 170 -11.81 -0.90 -7.07
N ALA A 171 -12.08 0.18 -7.79
CA ALA A 171 -11.07 0.90 -8.56
C ALA A 171 -9.88 1.35 -7.68
N ASN A 172 -8.70 1.47 -8.29
CA ASN A 172 -7.48 1.95 -7.63
C ASN A 172 -7.17 1.26 -6.28
N SER A 173 -7.45 -0.04 -6.17
CA SER A 173 -7.41 -0.76 -4.89
C SER A 173 -6.70 -2.11 -5.00
N GLY A 174 -6.27 -2.63 -3.85
CA GLY A 174 -5.62 -3.92 -3.76
C GLY A 174 -6.14 -4.77 -2.60
N ILE A 175 -6.09 -6.08 -2.76
CA ILE A 175 -6.42 -7.06 -1.73
C ILE A 175 -5.44 -8.23 -1.76
N VAL A 176 -5.04 -8.68 -0.57
CA VAL A 176 -4.24 -9.89 -0.37
C VAL A 176 -5.13 -10.94 0.25
N LEU A 177 -5.27 -12.06 -0.46
CA LEU A 177 -6.08 -13.21 -0.09
C LEU A 177 -5.18 -14.41 0.17
N GLN A 178 -5.56 -15.28 1.10
CA GLN A 178 -4.85 -16.52 1.33
C GLN A 178 -5.77 -17.71 1.56
N ARG A 179 -5.22 -18.89 1.29
CA ARG A 179 -5.77 -20.18 1.69
C ARG A 179 -4.65 -21.03 2.24
N ILE A 180 -4.70 -21.30 3.54
CA ILE A 180 -3.71 -22.10 4.25
C ILE A 180 -4.24 -23.53 4.41
N VAL A 181 -3.40 -24.52 4.09
CA VAL A 181 -3.71 -25.96 4.21
C VAL A 181 -2.72 -26.70 5.13
N GLY A 182 -1.68 -26.01 5.60
CA GLY A 182 -0.72 -26.53 6.58
C GLY A 182 0.11 -25.40 7.20
N PRO A 183 1.16 -25.72 7.98
CA PRO A 183 1.89 -24.72 8.75
C PRO A 183 2.49 -23.60 7.88
N ASN A 184 2.18 -22.35 8.23
CA ASN A 184 2.73 -21.15 7.59
C ASN A 184 3.58 -20.35 8.59
N PRO A 185 4.75 -20.87 9.02
CA PRO A 185 5.60 -20.20 10.01
C PRO A 185 6.22 -18.92 9.46
N ILE A 186 6.76 -18.10 10.35
CA ILE A 186 7.71 -17.06 9.97
C ILE A 186 9.04 -17.72 9.63
N VAL A 187 9.61 -17.38 8.49
CA VAL A 187 10.95 -17.80 8.04
C VAL A 187 11.80 -16.52 7.94
N ALA A 188 12.98 -16.56 8.55
CA ALA A 188 13.84 -15.39 8.76
C ALA A 188 14.50 -14.94 7.46
#